data_AF-A0A4Y2AWM8-F1
#
_entry.id   AF-A0A4Y2AWM8-F1
#
_cell.length_a   1.000
_cell.length_b   1.000
_cell.length_c   1.000
_cell.angle_alpha   90.00
_cell.angle_beta   90.00
_cell.angle_gamma   90.00
#
_symmetry.space_group_name_H-M   'P 1'
#
loop_
_entity.id
_entity.type
_entity.pdbx_description
1 polymer ?
#
loop_
_entity_poly.entity_id
_entity_poly.type
_entity_poly.pdbx_seq_one_letter_code
_entity_poly.pdbx_strand_id
1 'polypeptide(L)'
;MKSKNEPRQFGFREGKSINHALRKLLDDIEDTKEREHYVIVISLDIQGAFDNLKYDTIRKELRKIYTESNISETLEDILSNSKVTI
;
A
#
# COMPACT_ATOMS: atom_id res chain seq x y z
N MET A 1 -0.11 17.40 -6.40
CA MET A 1 -1.16 16.38 -6.49
C MET A 1 -1.02 15.47 -5.27
N LYS A 2 -1.87 15.58 -4.25
CA LYS A 2 -1.80 14.69 -3.06
C LYS A 2 -2.79 13.54 -3.29
N SER A 3 -2.30 12.33 -3.52
CA SER A 3 -3.12 11.16 -3.29
C SER A 3 -3.47 11.15 -1.80
N LYS A 4 -4.76 11.02 -1.47
CA LYS A 4 -5.19 10.90 -0.08
C LYS A 4 -4.88 9.49 0.39
N ASN A 5 -3.68 9.27 0.92
CA ASN A 5 -3.29 8.00 1.52
C ASN A 5 -4.18 7.70 2.73
N GLU A 6 -4.46 6.42 2.97
CA GLU A 6 -5.24 6.01 4.14
C GLU A 6 -4.44 6.34 5.43
N PRO A 7 -5.06 6.92 6.48
CA PRO A 7 -4.32 7.39 7.66
C PRO A 7 -3.46 6.34 8.36
N ARG A 8 -3.88 5.07 8.35
CA ARG A 8 -3.25 3.86 8.89
C ARG A 8 -2.40 3.11 7.86
N GLN A 9 -2.13 3.68 6.69
CA GLN A 9 -1.05 3.21 5.82
C GLN A 9 0.28 3.73 6.34
N PHE A 10 1.12 2.82 6.86
CA PHE A 10 2.44 3.18 7.42
C PHE A 10 3.62 2.82 6.51
N GLY A 11 3.46 1.83 5.62
CA GLY A 11 4.47 1.44 4.64
C GLY A 11 4.55 2.42 3.46
N PHE A 12 5.75 2.53 2.87
CA PHE A 12 6.03 3.35 1.68
C PHE A 12 5.51 4.79 1.76
N ARG A 13 5.57 5.39 2.95
CA ARG A 13 5.07 6.74 3.22
C ARG A 13 6.11 7.57 3.96
N GLU A 14 6.34 8.77 3.46
CA GLU A 14 7.24 9.74 4.07
C GLU A 14 6.85 10.03 5.52
N GLY A 15 7.85 10.04 6.42
CA GLY A 15 7.65 10.28 7.84
C GLY A 15 6.89 9.16 8.58
N LYS A 16 6.71 7.98 7.97
CA LYS A 16 6.15 6.79 8.63
C LYS A 16 7.15 5.63 8.56
N SER A 17 7.02 4.75 9.54
CA SER A 17 7.89 3.59 9.71
C SER A 17 7.11 2.45 10.35
N ILE A 18 7.72 1.28 10.39
CA ILE A 18 7.15 0.10 11.08
C ILE A 18 6.85 0.37 12.56
N ASN A 19 7.66 1.21 13.23
CA ASN A 19 7.44 1.57 14.63
C ASN A 19 6.11 2.32 14.83
N HIS A 20 5.69 3.13 13.85
CA HIS A 20 4.39 3.80 13.92
C HIS A 20 3.24 2.81 13.77
N ALA A 21 3.39 1.82 12.89
CA ALA A 21 2.39 0.76 12.71
C ALA A 21 2.27 -0.10 13.97
N LEU A 22 3.40 -0.52 14.53
CA LEU A 22 3.45 -1.32 15.73
C LEU A 22 2.89 -0.57 16.94
N ARG A 23 3.27 0.70 17.11
CA ARG A 23 2.73 1.55 18.18
C ARG A 23 1.21 1.64 18.08
N LYS A 24 0.68 1.91 16.88
CA LYS A 24 -0.77 2.00 16.68
C LYS A 24 -1.48 0.69 17.01
N LEU A 25 -0.92 -0.45 16.60
CA LEU A 25 -1.48 -1.76 16.94
C LEU A 25 -1.48 -2.00 18.46
N LEU A 26 -0.38 -1.66 19.14
CA LEU A 26 -0.29 -1.80 20.60
C LEU A 26 -1.29 -0.89 21.33
N ASP A 27 -1.40 0.37 20.91
CA ASP A 27 -2.36 1.32 21.47
C ASP A 27 -3.80 0.78 21.30
N ASP A 28 -4.16 0.24 20.12
CA ASP A 28 -5.50 -0.35 19.88
C ASP A 28 -5.77 -1.58 20.77
N ILE A 29 -4.75 -2.40 21.04
CA ILE A 29 -4.84 -3.57 21.93
C ILE A 29 -5.03 -3.12 23.38
N GLU A 30 -4.25 -2.14 23.82
CA GLU A 30 -4.27 -1.62 25.20
C GLU A 30 -5.62 -0.94 25.48
N ASP A 31 -6.08 -0.03 24.61
CA ASP A 31 -7.37 0.64 24.70
C ASP A 31 -8.56 -0.35 24.77
N THR A 32 -8.46 -1.49 24.06
CA THR A 32 -9.52 -2.51 24.07
C THR A 32 -9.50 -3.34 25.34
N LYS A 33 -8.30 -3.66 25.86
CA LYS A 33 -8.13 -4.37 27.14
C LYS A 33 -8.58 -3.53 28.33
N GLU A 34 -8.29 -2.23 28.34
CA GLU A 34 -8.76 -1.31 29.38
C GLU A 34 -10.30 -1.25 29.46
N ARG A 35 -10.98 -1.54 28.35
CA ARG A 35 -12.44 -1.63 28.26
C ARG A 35 -12.99 -3.02 28.57
N GLU A 36 -12.15 -3.93 29.08
CA GLU A 36 -12.49 -5.32 29.41
C GLU A 36 -13.04 -6.13 28.21
N HIS A 37 -12.68 -5.76 26.98
CA HIS A 37 -13.09 -6.46 25.76
C HIS A 37 -12.00 -7.42 25.25
N TYR A 38 -12.43 -8.38 24.44
CA TYR A 38 -11.52 -9.31 23.75
C TYR A 38 -10.90 -8.67 22.50
N VAL A 39 -9.64 -9.02 22.24
CA VAL A 39 -8.89 -8.59 21.05
C VAL A 39 -8.61 -9.81 20.17
N ILE A 40 -8.92 -9.70 18.89
CA ILE A 40 -8.49 -10.64 17.85
C ILE A 40 -7.66 -9.88 16.82
N VAL A 41 -6.45 -10.38 16.54
CA VAL A 41 -5.58 -9.84 15.49
C VAL A 41 -5.60 -10.81 14.31
N ILE A 42 -5.96 -10.30 13.13
CA ILE A 42 -5.91 -11.04 11.87
C ILE A 42 -4.76 -10.45 11.04
N SER A 43 -3.73 -11.26 10.78
CA SER A 43 -2.65 -10.91 9.86
C SER A 43 -2.90 -11.54 8.49
N LEU A 44 -2.62 -10.76 7.45
CA LEU A 44 -2.71 -11.19 6.06
C LEU A 44 -1.39 -10.81 5.37
N ASP A 45 -0.78 -11.79 4.70
CA ASP A 45 0.36 -11.58 3.82
C ASP A 45 -0.04 -11.93 2.39
N ILE A 46 0.32 -11.07 1.43
CA ILE A 46 -0.04 -11.23 0.03
C ILE A 46 1.18 -11.80 -0.70
N GLN A 47 1.12 -13.10 -1.00
CA GLN A 47 2.16 -13.75 -1.79
C GLN A 47 2.31 -13.08 -3.16
N GLY A 48 3.56 -12.78 -3.54
CA GLY A 48 3.86 -12.16 -4.84
C GLY A 48 3.11 -10.84 -5.04
N ALA A 49 3.09 -9.97 -4.01
CA ALA A 49 2.30 -8.74 -4.00
C ALA A 49 2.52 -7.82 -5.21
N PHE A 50 3.71 -7.87 -5.85
CA PHE A 50 3.99 -7.16 -7.10
C PHE A 50 3.86 -8.07 -8.33
N ASP A 51 4.28 -9.33 -8.24
CA ASP A 51 4.26 -10.29 -9.35
C ASP A 51 2.84 -10.64 -9.81
N ASN A 52 1.89 -10.67 -8.87
CA ASN A 52 0.50 -11.03 -9.11
C ASN A 52 -0.40 -9.84 -9.47
N LEU A 53 0.16 -8.63 -9.58
CA LEU A 53 -0.62 -7.46 -9.95
C LEU A 53 -1.02 -7.51 -11.42
N LYS A 54 -2.31 -7.27 -11.68
CA LYS A 54 -2.81 -7.12 -13.04
C LYS A 54 -2.33 -5.79 -13.62
N TYR A 55 -1.50 -5.86 -14.64
CA TYR A 55 -0.96 -4.68 -15.34
C TYR A 55 -2.04 -3.68 -15.76
N ASP A 56 -3.17 -4.17 -16.30
CA ASP A 56 -4.28 -3.31 -16.73
C ASP A 56 -4.87 -2.49 -15.57
N THR A 57 -4.90 -3.06 -14.36
CA THR A 57 -5.34 -2.37 -13.15
C THR A 57 -4.36 -1.26 -12.78
N ILE A 58 -3.05 -1.56 -12.76
CA ILE A 58 -2.03 -0.54 -12.45
C ILE A 58 -2.06 0.58 -13.47
N ARG A 59 -2.09 0.23 -14.76
CA ARG A 59 -2.16 1.18 -15.88
C ARG A 59 -3.35 2.13 -15.74
N LYS A 60 -4.53 1.58 -15.44
CA LYS A 60 -5.76 2.37 -15.25
C LYS A 60 -5.62 3.36 -14.09
N GLU A 61 -5.07 2.93 -12.96
CA GLU A 61 -4.86 3.83 -11.82
C GLU A 61 -3.75 4.86 -12.07
N LEU A 62 -2.69 4.51 -12.80
CA LEU A 62 -1.63 5.45 -13.20
C LEU A 62 -2.20 6.58 -14.08
N ARG A 63 -3.00 6.26 -15.10
CA ARG A 63 -3.63 7.26 -15.97
C ARG A 63 -4.61 8.17 -15.24
N LYS A 64 -5.26 7.66 -14.19
CA LYS A 64 -6.16 8.44 -13.33
C LYS A 64 -5.39 9.46 -12.49
N ILE A 65 -4.18 9.11 -12.06
CA ILE A 65 -3.33 10.00 -11.26
C ILE A 65 -2.60 10.98 -12.18
N TYR A 66 -1.94 10.47 -13.22
CA TYR A 66 -1.12 11.23 -14.15
C TYR A 66 -1.83 11.23 -15.51
N THR A 67 -2.77 12.16 -15.71
CA THR A 67 -3.48 12.33 -16.98
C THR A 67 -2.47 12.51 -18.12
N GLU A 68 -2.56 11.67 -19.16
CA GLU A 68 -1.82 11.68 -20.42
C GLU A 68 -0.52 12.49 -20.40
N SER A 69 0.46 12.00 -19.62
CA SER A 69 1.77 12.62 -19.48
C SER A 69 2.87 11.66 -19.92
N ASN A 70 3.98 12.20 -20.40
CA ASN A 70 5.21 11.44 -20.65
C ASN A 70 5.68 10.64 -19.42
N ILE A 71 5.33 11.09 -18.20
CA ILE A 71 5.56 10.36 -16.95
C ILE A 71 4.73 9.08 -16.89
N SER A 72 3.43 9.16 -17.23
CA SER A 72 2.55 7.99 -17.26
C SER A 72 3.00 6.94 -18.28
N GLU A 73 3.44 7.38 -19.46
CA GLU A 73 3.98 6.49 -20.50
C GLU A 73 5.28 5.82 -20.05
N THR A 74 6.22 6.58 -19.49
CA THR A 74 7.49 6.03 -18.97
C THR A 74 7.25 5.01 -17.85
N LEU A 75 6.29 5.27 -16.95
CA LEU A 75 5.94 4.34 -15.87
C LEU A 75 5.24 3.08 -16.40
N GLU A 76 4.35 3.22 -17.39
CA GLU A 76 3.76 2.09 -18.12
C GLU A 76 4.87 1.22 -18.77
N ASP A 77 5.85 1.83 -19.42
CA ASP A 77 6.98 1.13 -20.05
C ASP A 77 7.84 0.37 -19.04
N ILE A 78 8.19 0.98 -17.89
CA ILE A 78 8.95 0.30 -16.83
C ILE A 78 8.17 -0.93 -16.30
N LEU A 79 6.87 -0.79 -16.10
CA LEU A 79 6.00 -1.86 -15.60
C LEU A 79 5.77 -2.97 -16.63
N SER A 80 5.82 -2.65 -17.93
CA SER A 80 5.71 -3.66 -18.99
C SER A 80 7.02 -4.43 -19.19
N ASN A 81 8.17 -3.75 -19.11
CA ASN A 81 9.49 -4.38 -19.23
C ASN A 81 9.82 -5.30 -18.05
N SER A 82 9.24 -5.07 -16.88
CA SER A 82 9.38 -5.98 -15.72
C SER A 82 8.68 -7.33 -15.91
N LYS A 83 7.85 -7.51 -16.95
CA LYS A 83 7.34 -8.82 -17.37
C LYS A 83 8.33 -9.64 -18.21
N VAL A 84 9.37 -9.03 -18.78
CA VAL A 84 10.25 -9.67 -19.78
C VAL A 84 11.33 -10.55 -19.14
N THR A 85 11.49 -10.51 -17.81
CA THR A 85 12.56 -11.21 -17.08
C THR A 85 12.08 -12.45 -16.28
N ILE A 86 11.04 -13.16 -16.74
CA ILE A 86 10.66 -14.47 -16.19
C ILE A 86 10.71 -15.53 -17.28
#